data_AF-D1W993-F1
#
_entry.id   AF-D1W993-F1
#
_cell.length_a   1.000
_cell.length_b   1.000
_cell.length_c   1.000
_cell.angle_alpha   90.00
_cell.angle_beta   90.00
_cell.angle_gamma   90.00
#
_symmetry.space_group_name_H-M   'P 1'
#
loop_
_entity.id
_entity.type
_entity.pdbx_description
1 polymer ?
#
loop_
_entity_poly.entity_id
_entity_poly.type
_entity_poly.pdbx_seq_one_letter_code
_entity_poly.pdbx_strand_id
1 'polypeptide(L)'
;MKVNGIEITKQDEKDCKNLREALTKAMQGNSENVKLIVIASSLSDFLSAVSVTMEPYGIGKDKFIDLVMNNAKRLNKLKEQKRDK
;
A
#
# COMPACT_ATOMS: atom_id res chain seq x y z
N MET A 1 0.40 -19.01 -12.27
CA MET A 1 0.92 -19.58 -11.00
C MET A 1 -0.16 -19.37 -9.94
N LYS A 2 -0.55 -20.38 -9.15
CA LYS A 2 -1.57 -20.18 -8.08
C LYS A 2 -0.88 -19.85 -6.77
N VAL A 3 -1.22 -18.70 -6.18
CA VAL A 3 -0.77 -18.29 -4.84
C VAL A 3 -2.02 -18.11 -3.99
N ASN A 4 -2.12 -18.87 -2.89
CA ASN A 4 -3.28 -18.84 -1.98
C ASN A 4 -4.64 -19.02 -2.68
N GLY A 5 -4.70 -19.90 -3.70
CA GLY A 5 -5.94 -20.16 -4.45
C GLY A 5 -6.29 -19.12 -5.51
N ILE A 6 -5.56 -17.99 -5.57
CA ILE A 6 -5.71 -16.96 -6.60
C ILE A 6 -4.79 -17.29 -7.77
N GLU A 7 -5.35 -17.30 -8.97
CA GLU A 7 -4.61 -17.55 -10.20
C GLU A 7 -3.93 -16.25 -10.65
N ILE A 8 -2.61 -16.19 -10.47
CA ILE A 8 -1.79 -15.09 -11.00
C ILE A 8 -1.57 -15.37 -12.48
N THR A 9 -2.05 -14.45 -13.30
CA THR A 9 -1.90 -14.49 -14.75
C THR A 9 -0.54 -13.95 -15.16
N LYS A 10 -0.10 -14.29 -16.37
CA LYS A 10 1.12 -13.68 -16.97
C LYS A 10 0.98 -12.16 -17.15
N GLN A 11 -0.25 -11.67 -17.24
CA GLN A 11 -0.54 -10.24 -17.34
C GLN A 11 -0.30 -9.55 -16.00
N ASP A 12 -0.74 -10.15 -14.89
CA ASP A 12 -0.48 -9.63 -13.54
C ASP A 12 1.03 -9.50 -13.25
N GLU A 13 1.82 -10.51 -13.66
CA GLU A 13 3.28 -10.48 -13.52
C GLU A 13 3.92 -9.35 -14.35
N LYS A 14 3.44 -9.16 -15.58
CA LYS A 14 3.90 -8.10 -16.48
C LYS A 14 3.57 -6.72 -15.94
N ASP A 15 2.36 -6.54 -15.42
CA ASP A 15 1.89 -5.27 -14.86
C ASP A 15 2.64 -4.93 -13.57
N CYS A 16 2.91 -5.92 -12.71
CA CYS A 16 3.78 -5.77 -11.54
C CYS A 16 5.20 -5.33 -11.94
N LYS A 17 5.78 -5.95 -12.99
CA LYS A 17 7.11 -5.58 -13.48
C LYS A 17 7.14 -4.16 -14.03
N ASN A 18 6.14 -3.78 -14.81
CA ASN A 18 6.02 -2.43 -15.39
C ASN A 18 5.85 -1.37 -14.30
N LEU A 19 4.99 -1.63 -13.31
CA LEU A 19 4.81 -0.76 -12.15
C LEU A 19 6.13 -0.58 -11.39
N ARG A 20 6.84 -1.68 -11.12
CA ARG A 20 8.15 -1.63 -10.46
C ARG A 20 9.17 -0.81 -11.26
N GLU A 21 9.25 -0.99 -12.58
CA GLU A 21 10.15 -0.20 -13.43
C GLU A 21 9.78 1.29 -13.45
N ALA A 22 8.49 1.61 -13.57
CA ALA A 22 7.99 2.99 -13.55
C ALA A 22 8.31 3.67 -12.21
N LEU A 23 8.09 2.98 -11.09
CA LEU A 23 8.47 3.45 -9.77
C LEU A 23 9.98 3.63 -9.64
N THR A 24 10.78 2.68 -10.11
CA THR A 24 12.25 2.76 -10.06
C THR A 24 12.77 3.95 -10.86
N LYS A 25 12.22 4.18 -12.07
CA LYS A 25 12.55 5.33 -12.91
C LYS A 25 12.08 6.65 -12.28
N ALA A 26 10.89 6.68 -11.69
CA ALA A 26 10.41 7.87 -10.98
C ALA A 26 11.31 8.23 -9.78
N MET A 27 11.93 7.22 -9.14
CA MET A 27 12.85 7.39 -8.02
C MET A 27 14.27 7.75 -8.44
N GLN A 28 14.68 7.43 -9.67
CA GLN A 28 15.99 7.73 -10.24
C GLN A 28 15.94 9.01 -11.08
N GLY A 29 16.48 10.11 -10.56
CA GLY A 29 16.67 11.36 -11.34
C GLY A 29 15.61 12.45 -11.16
N ASN A 30 14.51 12.18 -10.45
CA ASN A 30 13.55 13.23 -10.10
C ASN A 30 13.86 13.91 -8.76
N SER A 31 13.32 15.13 -8.59
CA SER A 31 13.36 15.84 -7.30
C SER A 31 12.64 15.04 -6.22
N GLU A 32 13.07 15.23 -4.97
CA GLU A 32 12.55 14.53 -3.79
C GLU A 32 11.02 14.67 -3.64
N ASN A 33 10.47 15.81 -4.07
CA ASN A 33 9.02 16.07 -4.09
C ASN A 33 8.26 15.14 -5.04
N VAL A 34 8.79 14.89 -6.24
CA VAL A 34 8.14 14.00 -7.22
C VAL A 34 8.19 12.56 -6.73
N LYS A 35 9.28 12.15 -6.07
CA LYS A 35 9.39 10.83 -5.43
C LYS A 35 8.31 10.64 -4.36
N LEU A 36 8.13 11.64 -3.49
CA LEU A 36 7.11 11.61 -2.45
C LEU A 36 5.69 11.54 -3.02
N ILE A 37 5.39 12.30 -4.08
CA ILE A 37 4.08 12.25 -4.77
C ILE A 37 3.81 10.84 -5.30
N VAL A 38 4.78 10.26 -6.01
CA VAL A 38 4.64 8.90 -6.59
C VAL A 38 4.44 7.84 -5.50
N ILE A 39 5.18 7.92 -4.40
CA ILE A 39 5.02 7.02 -3.25
C ILE A 39 3.62 7.19 -2.61
N ALA A 40 3.19 8.43 -2.37
CA ALA A 40 1.90 8.72 -1.74
C ALA A 40 0.73 8.25 -2.60
N SER A 41 0.76 8.52 -3.91
CA SER A 41 -0.26 8.04 -4.85
C SER A 41 -0.30 6.51 -4.90
N SER A 42 0.85 5.85 -5.03
CA SER A 42 0.91 4.38 -5.08
C SER A 42 0.39 3.72 -3.80
N LEU A 43 0.68 4.31 -2.63
CA LEU A 43 0.14 3.85 -1.35
C LEU A 43 -1.38 4.06 -1.27
N SER A 44 -1.89 5.18 -1.78
CA SER A 44 -3.32 5.47 -1.81
C SER A 44 -4.09 4.48 -2.70
N ASP A 45 -3.56 4.16 -3.88
CA ASP A 45 -4.14 3.19 -4.80
C ASP A 45 -4.13 1.78 -4.18
N PHE A 46 -3.02 1.39 -3.56
CA PHE A 46 -2.91 0.12 -2.84
C PHE A 46 -3.94 0.01 -1.71
N LEU A 47 -4.05 1.03 -0.85
CA LEU A 47 -5.03 1.04 0.24
C LEU A 47 -6.47 0.99 -0.28
N SER A 48 -6.74 1.64 -1.42
CA SER A 48 -8.07 1.60 -2.06
C SER A 48 -8.40 0.19 -2.57
N ALA A 49 -7.45 -0.50 -3.20
CA ALA A 49 -7.63 -1.88 -3.66
C ALA A 49 -7.84 -2.87 -2.50
N VAL A 50 -7.08 -2.71 -1.41
CA VAL A 50 -7.25 -3.52 -0.19
C VAL A 50 -8.63 -3.27 0.42
N SER A 51 -9.09 -2.02 0.45
CA SER A 51 -10.43 -1.67 0.93
C SER A 51 -11.53 -2.42 0.18
N VAL A 52 -11.47 -2.46 -1.16
CA VAL A 52 -12.44 -3.20 -1.98
C VAL A 52 -12.39 -4.70 -1.69
N THR A 53 -11.18 -5.25 -1.54
CA THR A 53 -10.98 -6.67 -1.21
C THR A 53 -11.54 -7.05 0.16
N MET A 54 -11.66 -6.09 1.08
CA MET A 54 -12.16 -6.27 2.45
C MET A 54 -13.69 -6.18 2.55
N GLU A 55 -14.38 -5.62 1.53
CA GLU A 55 -15.85 -5.46 1.53
C GLU A 55 -16.62 -6.77 1.71
N PRO A 56 -16.27 -7.90 1.03
CA PRO A 56 -16.96 -9.18 1.23
C PRO A 56 -16.88 -9.72 2.66
N TYR A 57 -15.92 -9.23 3.45
CA TYR A 57 -15.74 -9.59 4.86
C TYR A 57 -16.50 -8.64 5.81
N GLY A 58 -17.37 -7.77 5.29
CA GLY A 58 -18.18 -6.83 6.07
C GLY A 58 -17.42 -5.56 6.52
N ILE A 59 -16.21 -5.36 5.99
CA ILE A 59 -15.39 -4.18 6.26
C ILE A 59 -15.53 -3.23 5.07
N GLY A 60 -16.54 -2.37 5.14
CA GLY A 60 -16.70 -1.28 4.17
C GLY A 60 -15.57 -0.25 4.26
N LYS A 61 -15.47 0.60 3.24
CA LYS A 61 -14.41 1.61 3.07
C LYS A 61 -14.16 2.47 4.32
N ASP A 62 -15.20 2.98 4.96
CA ASP A 62 -15.06 3.83 6.14
C ASP A 62 -14.46 3.06 7.33
N LYS A 63 -14.93 1.83 7.57
CA LYS A 63 -14.37 0.95 8.61
C LYS A 63 -12.93 0.55 8.32
N PHE A 64 -12.58 0.36 7.05
CA PHE A 64 -11.21 0.08 6.62
C PHE A 64 -10.29 1.27 6.92
N ILE A 65 -10.72 2.49 6.58
CA ILE A 65 -9.98 3.71 6.89
C ILE A 65 -9.77 3.86 8.41
N ASP A 66 -10.83 3.67 9.20
CA ASP A 66 -10.75 3.73 10.66
C ASP A 66 -9.75 2.71 11.23
N LEU A 67 -9.77 1.47 10.70
CA LEU A 67 -8.84 0.42 11.10
C LEU A 67 -7.40 0.78 10.79
N VAL A 68 -7.12 1.31 9.60
CA VAL A 68 -5.78 1.75 9.19
C VAL A 68 -5.29 2.90 10.09
N MET A 69 -6.14 3.90 10.32
CA MET A 69 -5.80 5.07 11.15
C MET A 69 -5.56 4.69 12.62
N ASN A 70 -6.37 3.79 13.18
CA ASN A 70 -6.20 3.32 14.55
C ASN A 70 -4.93 2.49 14.72
N ASN A 71 -4.59 1.64 13.74
CA ASN A 71 -3.33 0.90 13.74
C ASN A 71 -2.12 1.83 13.62
N ALA A 72 -2.19 2.88 12.80
CA ALA A 72 -1.14 3.89 12.69
C ALA A 72 -0.92 4.62 14.03
N LYS A 73 -1.98 5.05 14.71
CA LYS A 73 -1.92 5.66 16.05
C LYS A 73 -1.27 4.71 17.07
N ARG A 74 -1.66 3.43 17.05
CA ARG A 74 -1.09 2.40 17.94
C ARG A 74 0.40 2.18 17.68
N LEU A 75 0.81 2.12 16.42
CA LEU A 75 2.23 2.01 16.03
C LEU A 75 3.06 3.20 16.54
N ASN A 76 2.53 4.42 16.44
CA ASN A 76 3.21 5.61 16.95
C ASN A 76 3.38 5.57 18.47
N LYS A 77 2.31 5.21 19.22
CA LYS A 77 2.41 5.01 20.68
C LYS A 77 3.47 3.96 21.06
N LEU A 78 3.56 2.86 20.32
CA LEU A 78 4.57 1.82 20.56
C LEU A 78 6.00 2.32 20.26
N LYS A 79 6.17 3.23 19.30
CA LYS A 79 7.47 3.85 18.99
C LYS A 79 7.88 4.86 20.06
N GLU A 80 6.94 5.66 20.58
CA GLU A 80 7.17 6.58 21.70
C GLU A 80 7.60 5.83 22.96
N GLN A 81 6.87 4.77 23.34
CA GLN A 81 7.23 3.90 24.47
C GLN A 81 8.60 3.24 24.37
N LYS A 82 9.14 3.07 23.16
CA LYS A 82 10.49 2.53 22.92
C LYS A 82 11.59 3.59 22.96
N ARG A 83 11.26 4.88 22.80
CA ARG A 83 12.22 6.00 22.88
C ARG A 83 12.37 6.53 24.31
N ASP A 84 11.33 6.37 25.12
CA ASP A 84 11.31 6.76 26.55
C ASP A 84 11.95 5.68 27.47
N LYS A 85 12.61 4.67 26.91
CA LYS A 85 13.45 3.67 27.59
C LYS A 85 14.87 3.77 27.08
#